data_AF-A0AAV3U5U7-F1
#
_entry.id   AF-A0AAV3U5U7-F1
#
_cell.length_a   1.000
_cell.length_b   1.000
_cell.length_c   1.000
_cell.angle_alpha   90.00
_cell.angle_beta   90.00
_cell.angle_gamma   90.00
#
_symmetry.space_group_name_H-M   'P 1'
#
loop_
_entity.id
_entity.type
_entity.pdbx_description
1 polymer ?
#
loop_
_entity_poly.entity_id
_entity_poly.type
_entity_poly.pdbx_seq_one_letter_code
_entity_poly.pdbx_strand_id
1 'polypeptide(L)'
;MLIGAGSITVIGILFSLIFTKKIKSHEINRHERSRRKSNRHATEKTESNKEQQIKEQKERKRLLELDFHIPFDLKPYLTEDELQNIEIYGQWLSALEHGRIEATTPEEMHFLKVISGEESPINPIESAWMTWKQVKLTKIPCKLCAGKGHYTPPNSIARVTCERCHGFGVVGVAGYRSGVEGTY
;
A
#
# COMPACT_ATOMS: atom_id res chain seq x y z
N MET A 1 0.51 11.27 92.60
CA MET A 1 0.96 11.24 91.19
C MET A 1 0.41 9.99 90.54
N LEU A 2 -0.41 10.12 89.49
CA LEU A 2 -0.57 9.20 88.36
C LEU A 2 -1.75 9.72 87.51
N ILE A 3 -1.42 10.53 86.51
CA ILE A 3 -2.35 11.08 85.52
C ILE A 3 -2.33 10.15 84.30
N GLY A 4 -3.51 9.67 83.91
CA GLY A 4 -3.96 9.57 82.51
C GLY A 4 -3.29 8.55 81.59
N ALA A 5 -3.77 7.31 81.59
CA ALA A 5 -3.43 6.27 80.59
C ALA A 5 -4.40 6.22 79.38
N GLY A 6 -5.07 7.33 79.03
CA GLY A 6 -6.18 7.32 78.06
C GLY A 6 -5.89 7.85 76.65
N SER A 7 -4.72 8.43 76.39
CA SER A 7 -4.53 9.30 75.20
C SER A 7 -3.78 8.65 74.03
N ILE A 8 -3.21 7.45 74.20
CA ILE A 8 -2.31 6.86 73.19
C ILE A 8 -3.09 6.04 72.14
N THR A 9 -4.23 5.44 72.50
CA THR A 9 -5.03 4.59 71.60
C THR A 9 -5.84 5.37 70.56
N VAL A 10 -6.29 6.59 70.87
CA VAL A 10 -7.11 7.40 69.94
C VAL A 10 -6.28 7.96 68.77
N ILE A 11 -4.99 8.25 69.00
CA ILE A 11 -4.09 8.79 67.98
C ILE A 11 -3.73 7.73 66.93
N GLY A 12 -3.52 6.47 67.34
CA GLY A 12 -3.21 5.36 66.43
C GLY A 12 -4.34 5.01 65.45
N ILE A 13 -5.60 5.09 65.89
CA ILE A 13 -6.77 4.81 65.05
C ILE A 13 -6.99 5.93 64.01
N LEU A 14 -6.81 7.19 64.42
CA LEU A 14 -6.89 8.34 63.51
C LEU A 14 -5.79 8.30 62.43
N PHE A 15 -4.55 7.93 62.80
CA PHE A 15 -3.48 7.77 61.82
C PHE A 15 -3.75 6.66 60.80
N SER A 16 -4.22 5.48 61.23
CA SER A 16 -4.59 4.39 60.30
C SER A 16 -5.73 4.77 59.34
N LEU A 17 -6.74 5.53 59.80
CA LEU A 17 -7.85 5.96 58.94
C LEU A 17 -7.43 7.04 57.92
N ILE A 18 -6.55 7.97 58.30
CA ILE A 18 -6.00 8.96 57.38
C ILE A 18 -5.06 8.29 56.36
N PHE A 19 -4.23 7.37 56.81
CA PHE A 19 -3.27 6.66 55.96
C PHE A 19 -3.98 5.77 54.93
N THR A 20 -5.02 5.02 55.33
CA THR A 20 -5.82 4.19 54.42
C THR A 20 -6.65 5.03 53.44
N LYS A 21 -7.19 6.18 53.84
CA LYS A 21 -7.82 7.14 52.91
C LYS A 21 -6.84 7.68 51.86
N LYS A 22 -5.60 7.98 52.27
CA LYS A 22 -4.56 8.51 51.39
C LYS A 22 -4.06 7.44 50.40
N ILE A 23 -3.94 6.18 50.83
CA ILE A 23 -3.61 5.04 49.94
C ILE A 23 -4.70 4.82 48.89
N LYS A 24 -5.98 4.75 49.29
CA LYS A 24 -7.10 4.60 48.34
C LYS A 24 -7.17 5.77 47.35
N SER A 25 -6.98 7.01 47.82
CA SER A 25 -6.97 8.20 46.95
C SER A 25 -5.82 8.18 45.95
N HIS A 26 -4.64 7.69 46.35
CA HIS A 26 -3.48 7.56 45.47
C HIS A 26 -3.66 6.46 44.42
N GLU A 27 -4.26 5.31 44.78
CA GLU A 27 -4.58 4.24 43.84
C GLU A 27 -5.64 4.62 42.82
N ILE A 28 -6.70 5.33 43.25
CA ILE A 28 -7.74 5.87 42.35
C ILE A 28 -7.11 6.85 41.33
N ASN A 29 -6.23 7.75 41.78
CA ASN A 29 -5.51 8.67 40.90
C ASN A 29 -4.59 7.94 39.89
N ARG A 30 -3.98 6.81 40.28
CA ARG A 30 -3.12 6.00 39.40
C ARG A 30 -3.95 5.30 38.32
N HIS A 31 -5.10 4.73 38.68
CA HIS A 31 -6.02 4.11 37.74
C HIS A 31 -6.62 5.11 36.74
N GLU A 32 -7.01 6.30 37.19
CA GLU A 32 -7.51 7.35 36.31
C GLU A 32 -6.45 7.86 35.33
N ARG A 33 -5.20 8.06 35.76
CA ARG A 33 -4.09 8.44 34.86
C ARG A 33 -3.84 7.37 33.80
N SER A 34 -3.89 6.09 34.18
CA SER A 34 -3.74 4.98 33.23
C SER A 34 -4.86 4.95 32.19
N ARG A 35 -6.11 5.12 32.64
CA ARG A 35 -7.28 5.22 31.74
C ARG A 35 -7.20 6.42 30.79
N ARG A 36 -6.78 7.59 31.28
CA ARG A 36 -6.61 8.80 30.43
C ARG A 36 -5.54 8.62 29.37
N LYS A 37 -4.41 7.96 29.69
CA LYS A 37 -3.36 7.63 28.70
C LYS A 37 -3.86 6.64 27.65
N SER A 38 -4.56 5.58 28.08
CA SER A 38 -5.14 4.59 27.17
C SER A 38 -6.18 5.20 26.23
N ASN A 39 -7.07 6.05 26.75
CA ASN A 39 -8.07 6.73 25.93
C ASN A 39 -7.44 7.71 24.95
N ARG A 40 -6.39 8.44 25.36
CA ARG A 40 -5.68 9.38 24.48
C ARG A 40 -4.99 8.66 23.32
N HIS A 41 -4.33 7.52 23.58
CA HIS A 41 -3.76 6.71 22.49
C HIS A 41 -4.81 6.10 21.58
N ALA A 42 -5.97 5.70 22.11
CA ALA A 42 -7.07 5.19 21.30
C ALA A 42 -7.66 6.28 20.39
N THR A 43 -7.81 7.52 20.89
CA THR A 43 -8.26 8.66 20.09
C THR A 43 -7.24 9.07 19.04
N GLU A 44 -5.95 9.17 19.39
CA GLU A 44 -4.86 9.48 18.45
C GLU A 44 -4.78 8.46 17.30
N LYS A 45 -4.92 7.16 17.62
CA LYS A 45 -4.92 6.09 16.61
C LYS A 45 -6.15 6.18 15.68
N THR A 46 -7.30 6.55 16.23
CA THR A 46 -8.54 6.69 15.45
C THR A 46 -8.49 7.92 14.53
N GLU A 47 -7.93 9.03 15.01
CA GLU A 47 -7.74 10.25 14.21
C GLU A 47 -6.71 10.04 13.10
N SER A 48 -5.57 9.41 13.41
CA SER A 48 -4.56 9.03 12.41
C SER A 48 -5.14 8.14 11.31
N ASN A 49 -5.95 7.14 11.67
CA ASN A 49 -6.59 6.25 10.69
C ASN A 49 -7.58 7.01 9.78
N LYS A 50 -8.36 7.93 10.36
CA LYS A 50 -9.30 8.77 9.59
C LYS A 50 -8.57 9.70 8.63
N GLU A 51 -7.48 10.34 9.07
CA GLU A 51 -6.67 11.19 8.22
C GLU A 51 -6.06 10.42 7.05
N GLN A 52 -5.58 9.19 7.30
CA GLN A 52 -5.02 8.33 6.25
C GLN A 52 -6.08 7.94 5.22
N GLN A 53 -7.28 7.55 5.64
CA GLN A 53 -8.40 7.26 4.74
C GLN A 53 -8.80 8.47 3.89
N ILE A 54 -8.84 9.67 4.47
CA ILE A 54 -9.15 10.91 3.74
C ILE A 54 -8.07 11.21 2.69
N LYS A 55 -6.79 11.02 3.03
CA LYS A 55 -5.68 11.22 2.09
C LYS A 55 -5.75 10.23 0.93
N GLU A 56 -6.03 8.96 1.21
CA GLU A 56 -6.12 7.92 0.19
C GLU A 56 -7.31 8.16 -0.76
N GLN A 57 -8.49 8.53 -0.22
CA GLN A 57 -9.64 8.90 -1.04
C GLN A 57 -9.36 10.11 -1.93
N LYS A 58 -8.65 11.12 -1.42
CA LYS A 58 -8.25 12.29 -2.21
C LYS A 58 -7.28 11.91 -3.33
N GLU A 59 -6.30 11.06 -3.06
CA GLU A 59 -5.34 10.61 -4.08
C GLU A 59 -6.03 9.77 -5.14
N ARG A 60 -6.91 8.84 -4.75
CA ARG A 60 -7.76 8.08 -5.66
C ARG A 60 -8.52 9.02 -6.60
N LYS A 61 -9.27 9.99 -6.06
CA LYS A 61 -10.01 10.95 -6.87
C LYS A 61 -9.09 11.72 -7.83
N ARG A 62 -7.94 12.20 -7.34
CA ARG A 62 -6.96 12.92 -8.14
C ARG A 62 -6.42 12.09 -9.31
N LEU A 63 -6.17 10.80 -9.12
CA LEU A 63 -5.65 9.92 -10.18
C LEU A 63 -6.63 9.77 -11.35
N LEU A 64 -7.94 9.88 -11.12
CA LEU A 64 -8.95 9.88 -12.20
C LEU A 64 -9.04 11.22 -12.94
N GLU A 65 -8.55 12.31 -12.33
CA GLU A 65 -8.51 13.65 -12.95
C GLU A 65 -7.22 13.88 -13.73
N LEU A 66 -6.24 12.99 -13.62
CA LEU A 66 -4.95 13.09 -14.30
C LEU A 66 -4.97 12.30 -15.60
N ASP A 67 -4.60 12.98 -16.69
CA ASP A 67 -4.43 12.31 -17.97
C ASP A 67 -3.28 11.31 -17.91
N PHE A 68 -3.51 10.13 -18.48
CA PHE A 68 -2.45 9.18 -18.75
C PHE A 68 -1.85 9.44 -20.14
N HIS A 69 -0.56 9.80 -20.18
CA HIS A 69 0.10 10.11 -21.44
C HIS A 69 0.56 8.84 -22.17
N ILE A 70 -0.05 8.59 -23.33
CA ILE A 70 0.39 7.58 -24.30
C ILE A 70 1.28 8.28 -25.34
N PRO A 71 2.54 7.86 -25.53
CA PRO A 71 3.41 8.40 -26.57
C PRO A 71 2.77 8.28 -27.96
N PHE A 72 2.88 9.35 -28.76
CA PHE A 72 2.25 9.45 -30.08
C PHE A 72 2.57 8.24 -30.98
N ASP A 73 3.83 7.79 -31.00
CA ASP A 73 4.28 6.67 -31.83
C ASP A 73 3.68 5.31 -31.44
N LEU A 74 3.10 5.20 -30.25
CA LEU A 74 2.46 3.98 -29.75
C LEU A 74 0.95 3.97 -29.97
N LYS A 75 0.33 5.14 -30.17
CA LYS A 75 -1.13 5.26 -30.38
C LYS A 75 -1.66 4.41 -31.56
N PRO A 76 -0.98 4.31 -32.73
CA PRO A 76 -1.47 3.52 -33.86
C PRO A 76 -1.58 2.01 -33.62
N TYR A 77 -1.03 1.50 -32.51
CA TYR A 77 -1.10 0.08 -32.15
C TYR A 77 -2.25 -0.26 -31.19
N LEU A 78 -3.06 0.73 -30.84
CA LEU A 78 -4.20 0.60 -29.95
C LEU A 78 -5.47 0.97 -30.72
N THR A 79 -6.57 0.31 -30.40
CA THR A 79 -7.90 0.70 -30.89
C THR A 79 -8.37 1.98 -30.18
N GLU A 80 -9.35 2.68 -30.75
CA GLU A 80 -9.91 3.89 -30.15
C GLU A 80 -10.46 3.61 -28.74
N ASP A 81 -11.18 2.49 -28.57
CA ASP A 81 -11.72 2.07 -27.28
C ASP A 81 -10.61 1.77 -26.26
N GLU A 82 -9.51 1.14 -26.68
CA GLU A 82 -8.35 0.91 -25.81
C GLU A 82 -7.68 2.22 -25.41
N LEU A 83 -7.46 3.13 -26.36
CA LEU A 83 -6.90 4.46 -26.11
C LEU A 83 -7.73 5.21 -25.07
N GLN A 84 -9.05 5.26 -25.27
CA GLN A 84 -9.96 5.95 -24.35
C GLN A 84 -9.90 5.34 -22.94
N ASN A 85 -9.92 4.01 -22.83
CA ASN A 85 -9.81 3.33 -21.53
C ASN A 85 -8.47 3.63 -20.84
N ILE A 86 -7.36 3.63 -21.58
CA ILE A 86 -6.03 3.90 -21.01
C ILE A 86 -5.89 5.38 -20.64
N GLU A 87 -6.40 6.30 -21.44
CA GLU A 87 -6.32 7.74 -21.17
C GLU A 87 -7.11 8.11 -19.90
N ILE A 88 -8.29 7.51 -19.69
CA ILE A 88 -9.14 7.74 -18.52
C ILE A 88 -8.60 7.03 -17.27
N TYR A 89 -8.24 5.75 -17.37
CA TYR A 89 -7.94 4.92 -16.19
C TYR A 89 -6.44 4.68 -15.98
N GLY A 90 -5.58 5.03 -16.92
CA GLY A 90 -4.18 4.60 -16.92
C GLY A 90 -3.36 5.09 -15.72
N GLN A 91 -3.64 6.29 -15.19
CA GLN A 91 -2.96 6.77 -13.99
C GLN A 91 -3.37 5.95 -12.75
N TRP A 92 -4.65 5.62 -12.64
CA TRP A 92 -5.18 4.77 -11.57
C TRP A 92 -4.63 3.35 -11.63
N LEU A 93 -4.68 2.72 -12.81
CA LEU A 93 -4.15 1.37 -13.04
C LEU A 93 -2.64 1.31 -12.77
N SER A 94 -1.90 2.31 -13.23
CA SER A 94 -0.47 2.47 -12.89
C SER A 94 -0.25 2.61 -11.39
N ALA A 95 -1.09 3.38 -10.69
CA ALA A 95 -0.96 3.55 -9.25
C ALA A 95 -1.23 2.25 -8.48
N LEU A 96 -2.24 1.47 -8.86
CA LEU A 96 -2.50 0.13 -8.32
C LEU A 96 -1.32 -0.81 -8.56
N GLU A 97 -0.85 -0.91 -9.82
CA GLU A 97 0.24 -1.80 -10.20
C GLU A 97 1.54 -1.52 -9.43
N HIS A 98 1.83 -0.24 -9.14
CA HIS A 98 3.04 0.15 -8.41
C HIS A 98 2.83 0.27 -6.90
N GLY A 99 1.67 -0.11 -6.37
CA GLY A 99 1.36 -0.04 -4.94
C GLY A 99 1.31 1.38 -4.37
N ARG A 100 1.03 2.39 -5.21
CA ARG A 100 0.82 3.79 -4.76
C ARG A 100 -0.54 3.97 -4.09
N ILE A 101 -1.51 3.15 -4.45
CA ILE A 101 -2.80 3.01 -3.78
C ILE A 101 -3.05 1.51 -3.53
N GLU A 102 -3.73 1.18 -2.44
CA GLU A 102 -4.05 -0.22 -2.11
C GLU A 102 -5.27 -0.67 -2.90
N ALA A 103 -5.38 -1.96 -3.24
CA ALA A 103 -6.62 -2.50 -3.81
C ALA A 103 -7.69 -2.65 -2.72
N THR A 104 -8.83 -2.02 -2.91
CA THR A 104 -9.96 -1.96 -1.97
C THR A 104 -11.21 -2.64 -2.50
N THR A 105 -11.34 -2.79 -3.82
CA THR A 105 -12.51 -3.45 -4.45
C THR A 105 -12.14 -4.82 -5.04
N PRO A 106 -13.11 -5.73 -5.23
CA PRO A 106 -12.89 -7.01 -5.91
C PRO A 106 -12.28 -6.86 -7.30
N GLU A 107 -12.68 -5.84 -8.06
CA GLU A 107 -12.16 -5.55 -9.38
C GLU A 107 -10.69 -5.11 -9.34
N GLU A 108 -10.32 -4.28 -8.36
CA GLU A 108 -8.92 -3.87 -8.17
C GLU A 108 -8.04 -5.05 -7.76
N MET A 109 -8.56 -5.94 -6.90
CA MET A 109 -7.87 -7.16 -6.52
C MET A 109 -7.72 -8.12 -7.70
N HIS A 110 -8.75 -8.25 -8.54
CA HIS A 110 -8.70 -9.04 -9.77
C HIS A 110 -7.66 -8.46 -10.74
N PHE A 111 -7.66 -7.14 -10.96
CA PHE A 111 -6.65 -6.47 -11.78
C PHE A 111 -5.22 -6.80 -11.33
N LEU A 112 -4.93 -6.79 -10.02
CA LEU A 112 -3.59 -7.16 -9.53
C LEU A 112 -3.22 -8.62 -9.82
N LYS A 113 -4.17 -9.56 -9.80
CA LYS A 113 -3.96 -10.96 -10.22
C LYS A 113 -3.74 -11.08 -11.74
N VAL A 114 -4.42 -10.27 -12.53
CA VAL A 114 -4.18 -10.17 -13.98
C VAL A 114 -2.76 -9.68 -14.25
N ILE A 115 -2.29 -8.69 -13.49
CA ILE A 115 -0.92 -8.17 -13.58
C ILE A 115 0.13 -9.22 -13.20
N SER A 116 -0.13 -10.06 -12.18
CA SER A 116 0.77 -11.16 -11.81
C SER A 116 0.71 -12.35 -12.76
N GLY A 117 -0.28 -12.39 -13.66
CA GLY A 117 -0.51 -13.50 -14.60
C GLY A 117 -1.20 -14.71 -13.97
N GLU A 118 -1.82 -14.54 -12.80
CA GLU A 118 -2.60 -15.58 -12.13
C GLU A 118 -3.99 -15.74 -12.74
N GLU A 119 -4.58 -14.65 -13.23
CA GLU A 119 -5.91 -14.63 -13.85
C GLU A 119 -5.87 -13.92 -15.22
N SER A 120 -6.85 -14.21 -16.06
CA SER A 120 -7.01 -13.57 -17.37
C SER A 120 -7.82 -12.27 -17.24
N PRO A 121 -7.59 -11.25 -18.09
CA PRO A 121 -8.42 -10.06 -18.10
C PRO A 121 -9.87 -10.42 -18.42
N ILE A 122 -10.81 -9.90 -17.63
CA ILE A 122 -12.25 -10.20 -17.78
C ILE A 122 -13.04 -8.99 -18.30
N ASN A 123 -12.47 -7.79 -18.23
CA ASN A 123 -13.14 -6.57 -18.66
C ASN A 123 -12.31 -5.78 -19.69
N PRO A 124 -12.93 -4.83 -20.43
CA PRO A 124 -12.25 -4.05 -21.46
C PRO A 124 -11.09 -3.19 -20.92
N ILE A 125 -11.18 -2.69 -19.69
CA ILE A 125 -10.15 -1.83 -19.08
C ILE A 125 -8.88 -2.64 -18.81
N GLU A 126 -9.04 -3.82 -18.21
CA GLU A 126 -7.94 -4.76 -17.98
C GLU A 126 -7.32 -5.16 -19.31
N SER A 127 -8.15 -5.53 -20.28
CA SER A 127 -7.68 -5.95 -21.61
C SER A 127 -6.87 -4.83 -22.29
N ALA A 128 -7.36 -3.59 -22.26
CA ALA A 128 -6.66 -2.43 -22.80
C ALA A 128 -5.32 -2.17 -22.10
N TRP A 129 -5.27 -2.31 -20.77
CA TRP A 129 -4.02 -2.17 -20.01
C TRP A 129 -2.99 -3.23 -20.39
N MET A 130 -3.43 -4.47 -20.58
CA MET A 130 -2.60 -5.58 -21.01
C MET A 130 -2.03 -5.34 -22.41
N THR A 131 -2.88 -4.92 -23.37
CA THR A 131 -2.46 -4.54 -24.72
C THR A 131 -1.43 -3.41 -24.65
N TRP A 132 -1.68 -2.37 -23.86
CA TRP A 132 -0.74 -1.26 -23.67
C TRP A 132 0.63 -1.72 -23.17
N LYS A 133 0.67 -2.56 -22.13
CA LYS A 133 1.93 -3.13 -21.62
C LYS A 133 2.66 -3.91 -22.70
N GLN A 134 1.94 -4.72 -23.48
CA GLN A 134 2.53 -5.47 -24.58
C GLN A 134 3.08 -4.56 -25.68
N VAL A 135 2.32 -3.55 -26.11
CA VAL A 135 2.76 -2.57 -27.12
C VAL A 135 3.99 -1.83 -26.64
N LYS A 136 3.98 -1.33 -25.39
CA LYS A 136 5.11 -0.64 -24.78
C LYS A 136 6.37 -1.52 -24.75
N LEU A 137 6.24 -2.81 -24.45
CA LEU A 137 7.38 -3.71 -24.41
C LEU A 137 7.89 -4.09 -25.81
N THR A 138 6.98 -4.36 -26.74
CA THR A 138 7.31 -4.89 -28.07
C THR A 138 7.76 -3.83 -29.07
N LYS A 139 7.24 -2.60 -28.95
CA LYS A 139 7.54 -1.50 -29.88
C LYS A 139 8.68 -0.60 -29.40
N ILE A 140 9.11 -0.73 -28.14
CA ILE A 140 10.36 -0.13 -27.69
C ILE A 140 11.51 -1.07 -28.12
N PRO A 141 12.43 -0.61 -28.98
CA PRO A 141 13.54 -1.44 -29.44
C PRO A 141 14.41 -1.84 -28.25
N CYS A 142 14.75 -3.12 -28.17
CA CYS A 142 15.67 -3.63 -27.15
C CYS A 142 16.98 -2.84 -27.23
N LYS A 143 17.36 -2.17 -26.14
CA LYS A 143 18.55 -1.31 -26.09
C LYS A 143 19.85 -2.06 -26.39
N LEU A 144 19.88 -3.37 -26.12
CA LEU A 144 21.09 -4.18 -26.22
C LEU A 144 21.32 -4.73 -27.63
N CYS A 145 20.26 -5.08 -28.36
CA CYS A 145 20.37 -5.45 -29.79
C CYS A 145 19.89 -4.37 -30.75
N ALA A 146 19.64 -3.14 -30.28
CA ALA A 146 19.07 -2.04 -31.06
C ALA A 146 17.80 -2.47 -31.84
N GLY A 147 16.93 -3.26 -31.20
CA GLY A 147 15.69 -3.74 -31.82
C GLY A 147 15.84 -4.83 -32.89
N LYS A 148 17.03 -5.44 -33.06
CA LYS A 148 17.25 -6.52 -34.05
C LYS A 148 16.74 -7.90 -33.62
N GLY A 149 16.04 -7.99 -32.49
CA GLY A 149 15.42 -9.22 -31.97
C GLY A 149 13.92 -9.02 -31.79
N HIS A 150 13.17 -10.11 -31.77
CA HIS A 150 11.77 -10.11 -31.40
C HIS A 150 11.62 -10.46 -29.91
N TYR A 151 10.48 -10.10 -29.35
CA TYR A 151 10.12 -10.44 -27.99
C TYR A 151 9.20 -11.65 -27.99
N THR A 152 9.39 -12.55 -27.03
CA THR A 152 8.48 -13.67 -26.80
C THR A 152 7.06 -13.14 -26.57
N PRO A 153 6.03 -13.67 -27.26
CA PRO A 153 4.65 -13.32 -26.96
C PRO A 153 4.34 -13.68 -25.50
N PRO A 154 3.76 -12.77 -24.71
CA PRO A 154 3.51 -13.04 -23.30
C PRO A 154 2.35 -14.04 -23.18
N ASN A 155 2.65 -15.30 -22.80
CA ASN A 155 1.64 -16.19 -22.23
C ASN A 155 1.24 -15.72 -20.81
N SER A 156 2.09 -14.90 -20.20
CA SER A 156 1.86 -14.09 -19.00
C SER A 156 2.76 -12.85 -19.14
N ILE A 157 2.31 -11.67 -18.68
CA ILE A 157 3.14 -10.45 -18.73
C ILE A 157 4.42 -10.57 -17.88
N ALA A 158 4.51 -11.63 -17.06
CA ALA A 158 5.58 -11.84 -16.11
C ALA A 158 6.96 -11.92 -16.79
N ARG A 159 7.05 -12.34 -18.07
CA ARG A 159 8.33 -12.45 -18.79
C ARG A 159 8.18 -12.12 -20.27
N VAL A 160 8.67 -10.93 -20.65
CA VAL A 160 8.92 -10.58 -22.05
C VAL A 160 10.43 -10.56 -22.25
N THR A 161 10.97 -11.63 -22.83
CA THR A 161 12.42 -11.72 -23.12
C THR A 161 12.67 -11.42 -24.58
N CYS A 162 13.66 -10.58 -24.86
CA CYS A 162 14.18 -10.44 -26.22
C CYS A 162 14.90 -11.74 -26.61
N GLU A 163 14.41 -12.45 -27.62
CA GLU A 163 14.93 -13.78 -28.01
C GLU A 163 16.38 -13.72 -28.51
N ARG A 164 16.77 -12.60 -29.13
CA ARG A 164 18.14 -12.40 -29.62
C ARG A 164 19.15 -12.12 -28.50
N CYS A 165 18.70 -11.48 -27.42
CA CYS A 165 19.54 -11.16 -26.28
C CYS A 165 19.24 -12.05 -25.08
N HIS A 166 18.42 -13.10 -25.21
CA HIS A 166 17.97 -13.96 -24.10
C HIS A 166 17.60 -13.21 -22.80
N GLY A 167 16.99 -12.03 -22.90
CA GLY A 167 16.65 -11.21 -21.73
C GLY A 167 17.80 -10.40 -21.09
N PHE A 168 19.03 -10.42 -21.62
CA PHE A 168 20.13 -9.55 -21.17
C PHE A 168 19.85 -8.06 -21.41
N GLY A 169 19.04 -7.74 -22.42
CA GLY A 169 18.55 -6.39 -22.66
C GLY A 169 17.39 -6.06 -21.73
N VAL A 170 17.63 -5.21 -20.74
CA VAL A 170 16.60 -4.77 -19.79
C VAL A 170 15.54 -3.96 -20.54
N VAL A 171 14.32 -4.48 -20.62
CA VAL A 171 13.14 -3.72 -21.04
C VAL A 171 12.19 -3.80 -19.86
N GLY A 172 12.01 -2.66 -19.20
CA GLY A 172 11.48 -2.59 -17.85
C GLY A 172 10.10 -3.21 -17.70
N VAL A 173 10.04 -4.25 -16.86
CA VAL A 173 9.01 -4.41 -15.84
C VAL A 173 9.77 -4.76 -14.56
N ALA A 174 9.52 -4.03 -13.48
CA ALA A 174 10.26 -4.16 -12.24
C ALA A 174 10.06 -5.55 -11.63
N GLY A 175 11.15 -6.14 -11.11
CA GLY A 175 11.03 -7.17 -10.06
C GLY A 175 11.71 -8.52 -10.28
N TYR A 176 12.89 -8.62 -10.89
CA TYR A 176 13.80 -9.73 -10.53
C TYR A 176 15.27 -9.37 -10.77
N ARG A 177 16.05 -9.26 -9.71
CA ARG A 177 17.50 -9.49 -9.77
C ARG A 177 17.67 -10.99 -9.98
N SER A 178 17.88 -11.43 -11.22
CA SER A 178 18.52 -12.72 -11.44
C SER A 178 19.98 -12.58 -11.04
N GLY A 179 20.24 -12.80 -9.75
CA GLY A 179 21.53 -13.32 -9.33
C GLY A 179 21.66 -14.69 -9.99
N VAL A 180 22.38 -14.75 -11.11
CA VAL A 180 22.92 -16.01 -11.61
C VAL A 180 24.39 -15.99 -11.21
N GLU A 181 24.63 -16.41 -9.96
CA GLU A 181 25.92 -16.97 -9.60
C GLU A 181 26.08 -18.29 -10.34
N GLY A 182 27.15 -18.41 -11.14
CA GLY A 182 27.69 -19.67 -11.66
C GLY A 182 26.82 -20.38 -12.72
N THR A 183 27.37 -21.11 -13.68
CA THR A 183 28.63 -21.88 -13.69
C THR A 183 29.03 -22.13 -15.15
N TYR A 184 30.34 -22.01 -15.41
CA TYR A 184 31.17 -22.44 -16.55
C TYR A 184 30.61 -22.37 -17.98
#